data_AF-A0A2E3XP60-F1
#
_entry.id   AF-A0A2E3XP60-F1
#
_cell.length_a   1.000
_cell.length_b   1.000
_cell.length_c   1.000
_cell.angle_alpha   90.00
_cell.angle_beta   90.00
_cell.angle_gamma   90.00
#
_symmetry.space_group_name_H-M   'P 1'
#
loop_
_entity.id
_entity.type
_entity.pdbx_description
1 polymer ?
#
loop_
_entity_poly.entity_id
_entity_poly.type
_entity_poly.pdbx_seq_one_letter_code
_entity_poly.pdbx_strand_id
1 'polypeptide(L)'
;MIPQPTFDDSSHRVTLEIDLNEVLGGSVDDATALSAGTEIVDRIVEFARNGRNAAGKSFKHYDEDYVESEEFQAAGKSKSNVNMTLYGDMLAQLNVIEVNSGRITLGWEDETQAKKAYAHMTGFKGHPTIKNGTKREFLGVSQKLLDEIKDQFSVEDRDTNESASVALSLLESLRQGQQSENDERLYDFLFGGLTNDEN
;
A
#
# COMPACT_ATOMS: atom_id res chain seq x y z
N MET A 1 3.75 -20.62 2.93
CA MET A 1 2.72 -20.18 3.90
C MET A 1 2.03 -18.93 3.34
N ILE A 2 0.72 -18.72 3.50
CA ILE A 2 0.08 -17.49 2.96
C ILE A 2 0.46 -16.30 3.87
N PRO A 3 1.16 -15.27 3.37
CA PRO A 3 1.54 -14.11 4.17
C PRO A 3 0.32 -13.38 4.75
N GLN A 4 0.46 -12.87 5.97
CA GLN A 4 -0.61 -12.16 6.68
C GLN A 4 -0.18 -10.71 6.97
N PRO A 5 -1.12 -9.74 6.98
CA PRO A 5 -0.82 -8.37 7.36
C PRO A 5 -0.32 -8.28 8.80
N THR A 6 0.72 -7.47 9.01
CA THR A 6 1.23 -7.11 10.33
C THR A 6 0.65 -5.78 10.77
N PHE A 7 0.23 -5.70 12.02
CA PHE A 7 -0.39 -4.51 12.62
C PHE A 7 0.52 -3.95 13.69
N ASP A 8 0.92 -2.68 13.56
CA ASP A 8 1.60 -1.93 14.60
C ASP A 8 0.59 -1.00 15.29
N ASP A 9 0.14 -1.42 16.47
CA ASP A 9 -0.81 -0.66 17.30
C ASP A 9 -0.21 0.67 17.81
N SER A 10 1.12 0.78 17.91
CA SER A 10 1.78 2.00 18.42
C SER A 10 1.79 3.11 17.38
N SER A 11 2.16 2.78 16.14
CA SER A 11 2.19 3.73 15.01
C SER A 11 0.89 3.76 14.22
N HIS A 12 -0.07 2.87 14.52
CA HIS A 12 -1.33 2.68 13.77
C HIS A 12 -1.08 2.41 12.29
N ARG A 13 -0.15 1.49 12.01
CA ARG A 13 0.26 1.11 10.65
C ARG A 13 -0.07 -0.35 10.39
N VAL A 14 -0.32 -0.67 9.13
CA VAL A 14 -0.51 -2.03 8.66
C VAL A 14 0.37 -2.25 7.43
N THR A 15 1.12 -3.34 7.43
CA THR A 15 2.02 -3.72 6.34
C THR A 15 1.78 -5.17 5.94
N LEU A 16 2.20 -5.53 4.73
CA LEU A 16 2.20 -6.91 4.27
C LEU A 16 3.58 -7.26 3.74
N GLU A 17 4.23 -8.22 4.38
CA GLU A 17 5.55 -8.70 3.97
C GLU A 17 5.39 -10.00 3.16
N ILE A 18 6.08 -10.11 2.03
CA ILE A 18 6.01 -11.28 1.15
C ILE A 18 7.43 -11.69 0.77
N ASP A 19 7.76 -12.97 0.98
CA ASP A 19 9.01 -13.57 0.51
C ASP A 19 8.81 -14.11 -0.91
N LEU A 20 9.27 -13.36 -1.91
CA LEU A 20 9.12 -13.75 -3.31
C LEU A 20 10.06 -14.89 -3.70
N ASN A 21 11.12 -15.15 -2.94
CA ASN A 21 11.94 -16.33 -3.19
C ASN A 21 11.15 -17.61 -2.91
N GLU A 22 10.33 -17.60 -1.85
CA GLU A 22 9.40 -18.69 -1.55
C GLU A 22 8.30 -18.80 -2.63
N VAL A 23 7.71 -17.68 -3.04
CA VAL A 23 6.62 -17.65 -4.03
C VAL A 23 7.09 -18.12 -5.40
N LEU A 24 8.21 -17.58 -5.90
CA LEU A 24 8.73 -17.87 -7.23
C LEU A 24 9.59 -19.15 -7.28
N GLY A 25 9.96 -19.70 -6.11
CA GLY A 25 10.69 -20.97 -6.02
C GLY A 25 12.18 -20.87 -6.34
N GLY A 26 12.79 -19.70 -6.16
CA GLY A 26 14.19 -19.44 -6.47
C GLY A 26 14.61 -18.04 -6.03
N SER A 27 15.91 -17.73 -6.15
CA SER A 27 16.41 -16.38 -5.84
C SER A 27 15.85 -15.37 -6.85
N VAL A 28 15.32 -14.26 -6.35
CA VAL A 28 14.73 -13.18 -7.13
C VAL A 28 15.59 -11.93 -6.97
N ASP A 29 15.96 -11.28 -8.07
CA ASP A 29 16.64 -9.98 -8.02
C ASP A 29 15.67 -8.86 -7.63
N ASP A 30 16.18 -7.75 -7.10
CA ASP A 30 15.37 -6.64 -6.59
C ASP A 30 14.43 -6.04 -7.65
N ALA A 31 14.80 -6.11 -8.92
CA ALA A 31 14.04 -5.52 -10.01
C ALA A 31 12.82 -6.39 -10.36
N THR A 32 13.02 -7.70 -10.41
CA THR A 32 11.94 -8.68 -10.50
C THR A 32 11.05 -8.63 -9.25
N ALA A 33 11.65 -8.50 -8.07
CA ALA A 33 10.92 -8.41 -6.81
C ALA A 33 9.99 -7.19 -6.75
N LEU A 34 10.52 -6.03 -7.15
CA LEU A 34 9.75 -4.80 -7.28
C LEU A 34 8.60 -4.95 -8.27
N SER A 35 8.86 -5.49 -9.46
CA SER A 35 7.86 -5.67 -10.52
C SER A 35 6.71 -6.59 -10.07
N ALA A 36 7.05 -7.71 -9.42
CA ALA A 36 6.06 -8.62 -8.85
C ALA A 36 5.28 -7.95 -7.70
N GLY A 37 5.96 -7.17 -6.87
CA GLY A 37 5.34 -6.40 -5.79
C GLY A 37 4.34 -5.37 -6.30
N THR A 38 4.67 -4.63 -7.36
CA THR A 38 3.76 -3.67 -8.00
C THR A 38 2.52 -4.37 -8.56
N GLU A 39 2.67 -5.51 -9.25
CA GLU A 39 1.51 -6.29 -9.73
C GLU A 39 0.63 -6.75 -8.56
N ILE A 40 1.23 -7.22 -7.45
CA ILE A 40 0.47 -7.59 -6.24
C ILE A 40 -0.32 -6.40 -5.70
N VAL A 41 0.30 -5.21 -5.62
CA VAL A 41 -0.37 -3.97 -5.21
C VAL A 41 -1.57 -3.68 -6.11
N ASP A 42 -1.39 -3.73 -7.42
CA ASP A 42 -2.45 -3.44 -8.40
C ASP A 42 -3.63 -4.39 -8.22
N ARG A 43 -3.38 -5.70 -8.04
CA ARG A 43 -4.43 -6.69 -7.77
C ARG A 43 -5.15 -6.45 -6.45
N ILE A 44 -4.44 -6.05 -5.39
CA ILE A 44 -5.05 -5.69 -4.10
C ILE A 44 -5.96 -4.47 -4.27
N VAL A 45 -5.50 -3.43 -4.96
CA VAL A 45 -6.26 -2.20 -5.23
C VAL A 45 -7.49 -2.51 -6.08
N GLU A 46 -7.35 -3.34 -7.12
CA GLU A 46 -8.46 -3.78 -7.96
C GLU A 46 -9.53 -4.51 -7.14
N PHE A 47 -9.13 -5.47 -6.30
CA PHE A 47 -10.07 -6.17 -5.42
C PHE A 47 -10.78 -5.20 -4.48
N ALA A 48 -10.04 -4.28 -3.85
CA ALA A 48 -10.61 -3.31 -2.92
C ALA A 48 -11.63 -2.36 -3.59
N ARG A 49 -11.34 -1.90 -4.82
CA ARG A 49 -12.26 -1.08 -5.65
C ARG A 49 -13.51 -1.86 -6.04
N ASN A 50 -13.38 -3.15 -6.29
CA ASN A 50 -14.48 -4.06 -6.62
C ASN A 50 -15.21 -4.62 -5.39
N GLY A 51 -14.94 -4.09 -4.19
CA GLY A 51 -15.61 -4.50 -2.97
C GLY A 51 -15.23 -5.90 -2.50
N ARG A 52 -14.02 -6.35 -2.81
CA ARG A 52 -13.47 -7.66 -2.45
C ARG A 52 -12.24 -7.52 -1.54
N ASN A 53 -12.10 -8.47 -0.64
CA ASN A 53 -10.97 -8.58 0.28
C ASN A 53 -9.80 -9.35 -0.36
N ALA A 54 -8.69 -9.44 0.38
CA ALA A 54 -7.49 -10.18 0.00
C ALA A 54 -7.72 -11.65 -0.41
N ALA A 55 -8.77 -12.28 0.11
CA ALA A 55 -9.16 -13.65 -0.20
C ALA A 55 -10.10 -13.75 -1.42
N GLY A 56 -10.36 -12.64 -2.12
CA GLY A 56 -11.31 -12.56 -3.23
C GLY A 56 -12.78 -12.59 -2.80
N LYS A 57 -13.07 -12.54 -1.50
CA LYS A 57 -14.44 -12.55 -0.96
C LYS A 57 -14.99 -11.13 -0.90
N SER A 58 -16.29 -10.95 -1.12
CA SER A 58 -16.93 -9.64 -1.00
C SER A 58 -16.83 -9.08 0.44
N PHE A 59 -16.70 -7.76 0.58
CA PHE A 59 -16.71 -7.11 1.88
C PHE A 59 -18.02 -7.35 2.63
N LYS A 60 -17.93 -7.45 3.96
CA LYS A 60 -19.11 -7.52 4.82
C LYS A 60 -19.96 -6.27 4.62
N HIS A 61 -21.26 -6.47 4.41
CA HIS A 61 -22.23 -5.38 4.41
C HIS A 61 -22.17 -4.57 5.70
N TYR A 62 -22.61 -3.31 5.61
CA TYR A 62 -22.81 -2.48 6.79
C TYR A 62 -23.96 -3.02 7.63
N ASP A 63 -23.83 -2.93 8.95
CA ASP A 63 -24.92 -3.28 9.88
C ASP A 63 -26.09 -2.29 9.69
N GLU A 64 -27.33 -2.76 9.84
CA GLU A 64 -28.53 -1.99 9.45
C GLU A 64 -28.63 -0.66 10.19
N ASP A 65 -28.42 -0.67 11.51
CA ASP A 65 -28.42 0.51 12.36
C ASP A 65 -27.41 1.58 11.89
N TYR A 66 -26.26 1.18 11.34
CA TYR A 66 -25.28 2.13 10.81
C TYR A 66 -25.73 2.72 9.47
N VAL A 67 -26.37 1.92 8.62
CA VAL A 67 -26.89 2.41 7.33
C VAL A 67 -27.98 3.46 7.51
N GLU A 68 -28.76 3.34 8.59
CA GLU A 68 -29.83 4.29 8.93
C GLU A 68 -29.33 5.58 9.58
N SER A 69 -28.05 5.63 10.00
CA SER A 69 -27.46 6.82 10.64
C SER A 69 -27.34 8.03 9.69
N GLU A 70 -27.45 9.24 10.25
CA GLU A 70 -27.26 10.49 9.50
C GLU A 70 -25.84 10.57 8.93
N GLU A 71 -24.85 10.05 9.65
CA GLU A 71 -23.45 10.02 9.20
C GLU A 71 -23.25 9.16 7.94
N PHE A 72 -23.97 8.04 7.82
CA PHE A 72 -23.89 7.18 6.64
C PHE A 72 -24.50 7.87 5.41
N GLN A 73 -25.65 8.51 5.60
CA GLN A 73 -26.35 9.26 4.56
C GLN A 73 -25.54 10.49 4.11
N ALA A 74 -24.99 11.25 5.06
CA ALA A 74 -24.16 12.42 4.79
C ALA A 74 -22.83 12.07 4.10
N ALA A 75 -22.25 10.91 4.41
CA ALA A 75 -21.01 10.43 3.77
C ALA A 75 -21.21 9.93 2.33
N GLY A 76 -22.44 9.87 1.82
CA GLY A 76 -22.74 9.39 0.46
C GLY A 76 -22.41 7.91 0.24
N LYS A 77 -22.37 7.11 1.31
CA LYS A 77 -22.02 5.68 1.24
C LYS A 77 -23.18 4.86 0.67
N SER A 78 -22.86 3.83 -0.12
CA SER A 78 -23.87 2.93 -0.70
C SER A 78 -24.03 1.65 0.13
N LYS A 79 -25.27 1.33 0.51
CA LYS A 79 -25.63 0.04 1.13
C LYS A 79 -25.41 -1.13 0.16
N SER A 80 -25.64 -0.90 -1.13
CA SER A 80 -25.61 -1.93 -2.18
C SER A 80 -24.25 -2.08 -2.88
N ASN A 81 -23.37 -1.09 -2.77
CA ASN A 81 -22.04 -1.13 -3.38
C ASN A 81 -20.95 -0.78 -2.35
N VAL A 82 -20.63 -1.77 -1.50
CA VAL A 82 -19.62 -1.64 -0.44
C VAL A 82 -18.23 -1.83 -1.05
N ASN A 83 -17.52 -0.73 -1.27
CA ASN A 83 -16.15 -0.74 -1.79
C ASN A 83 -15.29 0.35 -1.13
N MET A 84 -14.01 0.38 -1.49
CA MET A 84 -13.03 1.33 -0.94
C MET A 84 -12.82 2.58 -1.82
N THR A 85 -13.70 2.85 -2.81
CA THR A 85 -13.51 3.93 -3.79
C THR A 85 -13.55 5.33 -3.18
N LEU A 86 -14.36 5.55 -2.13
CA LEU A 86 -14.36 6.81 -1.36
C LEU A 86 -13.02 7.07 -0.65
N TYR A 87 -12.19 6.04 -0.52
CA TYR A 87 -10.84 6.11 0.01
C TYR A 87 -9.80 5.91 -1.10
N GLY A 88 -10.10 6.46 -2.29
CA GLY A 88 -9.28 6.33 -3.50
C GLY A 88 -7.83 6.75 -3.30
N ASP A 89 -7.59 7.87 -2.61
CA ASP A 89 -6.24 8.35 -2.29
C ASP A 89 -5.46 7.36 -1.41
N MET A 90 -6.14 6.74 -0.44
CA MET A 90 -5.54 5.70 0.39
C MET A 90 -5.14 4.51 -0.46
N LEU A 91 -6.02 4.02 -1.35
CA LEU A 91 -5.67 2.92 -2.24
C LEU A 91 -4.56 3.29 -3.23
N ALA A 92 -4.57 4.51 -3.76
CA ALA A 92 -3.59 4.99 -4.74
C ALA A 92 -2.18 5.12 -4.16
N GLN A 93 -2.07 5.28 -2.84
CA GLN A 93 -0.78 5.39 -2.14
C GLN A 93 -0.30 4.07 -1.53
N LEU A 94 -1.03 2.97 -1.71
CA LEU A 94 -0.48 1.65 -1.39
C LEU A 94 0.66 1.35 -2.36
N ASN A 95 1.84 1.02 -1.84
CA ASN A 95 3.01 0.77 -2.67
C ASN A 95 3.93 -0.30 -2.05
N VAL A 96 4.91 -0.76 -2.82
CA VAL A 96 6.11 -1.43 -2.31
C VAL A 96 6.98 -0.38 -1.63
N ILE A 97 7.10 -0.46 -0.30
CA ILE A 97 7.86 0.50 0.52
C ILE A 97 9.26 -0.01 0.90
N GLU A 98 9.53 -1.30 0.69
CA GLU A 98 10.84 -1.91 0.91
C GLU A 98 11.02 -3.12 0.01
N VAL A 99 12.25 -3.29 -0.49
CA VAL A 99 12.72 -4.50 -1.18
C VAL A 99 14.05 -4.89 -0.54
N ASN A 100 14.16 -6.15 -0.12
CA ASN A 100 15.37 -6.68 0.50
C ASN A 100 15.53 -8.17 0.15
N SER A 101 16.51 -8.50 -0.69
CA SER A 101 16.92 -9.88 -0.95
C SER A 101 15.76 -10.79 -1.38
N GLY A 102 14.89 -10.31 -2.29
CA GLY A 102 13.70 -11.02 -2.74
C GLY A 102 12.51 -10.98 -1.76
N ARG A 103 12.59 -10.23 -0.67
CA ARG A 103 11.48 -9.91 0.22
C ARG A 103 10.96 -8.51 -0.10
N ILE A 104 9.64 -8.36 -0.13
CA ILE A 104 8.99 -7.07 -0.33
C ILE A 104 8.09 -6.72 0.87
N THR A 105 8.00 -5.43 1.18
CA THR A 105 7.05 -4.89 2.15
C THR A 105 6.09 -3.97 1.43
N LEU A 106 4.79 -4.25 1.54
CA LEU A 106 3.72 -3.41 1.04
C LEU A 106 3.16 -2.53 2.16
N GLY A 107 2.87 -1.27 1.87
CA GLY A 107 2.28 -0.34 2.83
C GLY A 107 2.12 1.07 2.30
N TRP A 108 2.11 2.04 3.20
CA TRP A 108 1.92 3.47 2.90
C TRP A 108 3.04 4.28 3.53
N GLU A 109 3.71 5.12 2.76
CA GLU A 109 4.69 6.06 3.32
C GLU A 109 3.98 7.23 4.05
N ASP A 110 2.92 7.78 3.44
CA ASP A 110 2.10 8.81 4.06
C ASP A 110 1.42 8.29 5.34
N GLU A 111 1.69 8.95 6.47
CA GLU A 111 1.14 8.55 7.76
C GLU A 111 -0.39 8.64 7.79
N THR A 112 -0.98 9.60 7.08
CA THR A 112 -2.43 9.81 7.12
C THR A 112 -3.14 8.66 6.40
N GLN A 113 -2.65 8.25 5.24
CA GLN A 113 -3.18 7.07 4.54
C GLN A 113 -2.89 5.78 5.30
N ALA A 114 -1.71 5.64 5.91
CA ALA A 114 -1.39 4.48 6.74
C ALA A 114 -2.38 4.31 7.91
N LYS A 115 -2.70 5.41 8.62
CA LYS A 115 -3.67 5.41 9.74
C LYS A 115 -5.08 5.08 9.26
N LYS A 116 -5.51 5.60 8.10
CA LYS A 116 -6.80 5.25 7.48
C LYS A 116 -6.84 3.76 7.13
N ALA A 117 -5.80 3.24 6.50
CA ALA A 117 -5.71 1.83 6.15
C ALA A 117 -5.79 0.94 7.39
N TYR A 118 -5.02 1.25 8.44
CA TYR A 118 -5.10 0.57 9.73
C TYR A 118 -6.51 0.60 10.32
N ALA A 119 -7.18 1.77 10.34
CA ALA A 119 -8.53 1.89 10.84
C ALA A 119 -9.51 0.98 10.07
N HIS A 120 -9.45 0.97 8.73
CA HIS A 120 -10.30 0.09 7.93
C HIS A 120 -9.97 -1.39 8.13
N MET A 121 -8.68 -1.74 8.21
CA MET A 121 -8.21 -3.11 8.41
C MET A 121 -8.51 -3.64 9.81
N THR A 122 -8.73 -2.78 10.82
CA THR A 122 -9.01 -3.19 12.21
C THR A 122 -10.45 -2.97 12.66
N GLY A 123 -11.29 -2.34 11.81
CA GLY A 123 -12.64 -1.95 12.22
C GLY A 123 -12.67 -0.75 13.17
N PHE A 124 -11.75 0.19 12.97
CA PHE A 124 -11.59 1.43 13.74
C PHE A 124 -11.21 1.18 15.21
N LYS A 125 -10.42 0.13 15.46
CA LYS A 125 -9.86 -0.16 16.79
C LYS A 125 -9.11 1.08 17.30
N GLY A 126 -9.41 1.48 18.54
CA GLY A 126 -8.79 2.64 19.18
C GLY A 126 -9.35 4.00 18.75
N HIS A 127 -10.28 4.07 17.79
CA HIS A 127 -10.86 5.35 17.36
C HIS A 127 -11.68 5.99 18.50
N PRO A 128 -11.57 7.32 18.72
CA PRO A 128 -12.24 7.99 19.83
C PRO A 128 -13.76 7.87 19.75
N THR A 129 -14.33 7.99 18.55
CA THR A 129 -15.79 8.07 18.33
C THR A 129 -16.40 6.84 17.66
N ILE A 130 -15.64 6.06 16.89
CA ILE A 130 -16.15 4.93 16.12
C ILE A 130 -15.73 3.66 16.85
N LYS A 131 -16.67 2.98 17.49
CA LYS A 131 -16.35 1.80 18.33
C LYS A 131 -16.56 0.47 17.63
N ASN A 132 -17.48 0.40 16.67
CA ASN A 132 -17.86 -0.82 15.95
C ASN A 132 -17.80 -0.62 14.44
N GLY A 133 -16.65 -0.16 13.94
CA GLY A 133 -16.47 0.00 12.50
C GLY A 133 -16.40 -1.34 11.79
N THR A 134 -17.02 -1.45 10.60
CA THR A 134 -16.93 -2.69 9.84
C THR A 134 -15.52 -2.88 9.29
N LYS A 135 -14.88 -4.01 9.64
CA LYS A 135 -13.55 -4.39 9.13
C LYS A 135 -13.56 -4.54 7.60
N ARG A 136 -12.49 -4.10 6.96
CA ARG A 136 -12.23 -4.23 5.52
C ARG A 136 -10.84 -4.81 5.36
N GLU A 137 -10.74 -6.13 5.31
CA GLU A 137 -9.46 -6.87 5.21
C GLU A 137 -8.91 -6.86 3.76
N PHE A 138 -8.72 -5.67 3.22
CA PHE A 138 -8.35 -5.49 1.81
C PHE A 138 -6.86 -5.76 1.57
N LEU A 139 -5.98 -5.39 2.50
CA LEU A 139 -4.55 -5.67 2.39
C LEU A 139 -4.28 -7.13 2.73
N GLY A 140 -3.76 -7.89 1.77
CA GLY A 140 -3.45 -9.31 1.93
C GLY A 140 -3.43 -10.01 0.58
N VAL A 141 -3.05 -11.29 0.59
CA VAL A 141 -2.97 -12.13 -0.61
C VAL A 141 -3.66 -13.47 -0.39
N SER A 142 -4.11 -14.10 -1.48
CA SER A 142 -4.60 -15.47 -1.47
C SER A 142 -3.57 -16.39 -2.15
N GLN A 143 -3.61 -17.69 -1.85
CA GLN A 143 -2.74 -18.65 -2.55
C GLN A 143 -2.91 -18.56 -4.07
N LYS A 144 -4.16 -18.42 -4.53
CA LYS A 144 -4.48 -18.26 -5.96
C LYS A 144 -3.75 -17.06 -6.57
N LEU A 145 -3.77 -15.90 -5.90
CA LEU A 145 -3.04 -14.73 -6.38
C LEU A 145 -1.53 -14.98 -6.43
N LEU A 146 -0.97 -15.63 -5.40
CA LEU A 146 0.46 -15.96 -5.37
C LEU A 146 0.84 -16.93 -6.49
N ASP A 147 -0.03 -17.90 -6.81
CA ASP A 147 0.17 -18.82 -7.93
C ASP A 147 0.10 -18.06 -9.27
N GLU A 148 -0.85 -17.12 -9.44
CA GLU A 148 -0.93 -16.26 -10.64
C GLU A 148 0.35 -15.41 -10.82
N ILE A 149 0.88 -14.84 -9.73
CA ILE A 149 2.15 -14.10 -9.74
C ILE A 149 3.30 -15.04 -10.08
N LYS A 150 3.32 -16.24 -9.51
CA LYS A 150 4.34 -17.24 -9.84
C LYS A 150 4.32 -17.57 -11.33
N ASP A 151 3.16 -17.82 -11.92
CA ASP A 151 3.06 -18.15 -13.33
C ASP A 151 3.52 -16.98 -14.24
N GLN A 152 3.24 -15.74 -13.83
CA GLN A 152 3.64 -14.54 -14.59
C GLN A 152 5.14 -14.21 -14.49
N PHE A 153 5.79 -14.60 -13.39
CA PHE A 153 7.18 -14.24 -13.08
C PHE A 153 8.13 -15.44 -12.97
N SER A 154 7.67 -16.68 -13.22
CA SER A 154 8.51 -17.87 -13.24
C SER A 154 9.64 -17.70 -14.26
N VAL A 155 10.85 -18.03 -13.81
CA VAL A 155 12.14 -17.73 -14.46
C VAL A 155 12.41 -18.59 -15.71
N GLU A 156 11.42 -19.35 -16.18
CA GLU A 156 11.52 -20.02 -17.48
C GLU A 156 11.34 -18.95 -18.58
N ASP A 157 12.46 -18.61 -19.23
CA ASP A 157 12.58 -17.73 -20.41
C ASP A 157 12.68 -16.21 -20.21
N ARG A 158 13.48 -15.72 -19.24
CA ARG A 158 13.95 -14.32 -19.26
C ARG A 158 15.44 -14.20 -19.56
N ASP A 159 15.76 -14.32 -20.85
CA ASP A 159 16.93 -13.64 -21.40
C ASP A 159 16.70 -12.12 -21.34
N THR A 160 17.71 -11.40 -20.81
CA THR A 160 17.98 -9.95 -20.84
C THR A 160 17.36 -9.01 -19.79
N ASN A 161 18.15 -8.86 -18.71
CA ASN A 161 18.25 -7.73 -17.78
C ASN A 161 18.54 -6.38 -18.48
N GLU A 162 17.53 -5.66 -18.97
CA GLU A 162 17.71 -4.23 -19.35
C GLU A 162 16.61 -3.30 -18.81
N SER A 163 15.34 -3.71 -18.81
CA SER A 163 14.25 -2.79 -18.43
C SER A 163 14.09 -2.59 -16.92
N ALA A 164 14.45 -3.61 -16.14
CA ALA A 164 14.25 -3.61 -14.70
C ALA A 164 15.34 -2.81 -13.95
N SER A 165 16.58 -2.80 -14.47
CA SER A 165 17.67 -1.95 -13.97
C SER A 165 17.40 -0.46 -14.23
N VAL A 166 16.77 -0.14 -15.37
CA VAL A 166 16.36 1.24 -15.69
C VAL A 166 15.28 1.73 -14.73
N ALA A 167 14.26 0.92 -14.44
CA ALA A 167 13.20 1.28 -13.48
C ALA A 167 13.74 1.49 -12.05
N LEU A 168 14.65 0.62 -11.59
CA LEU A 168 15.32 0.79 -10.29
C LEU A 168 16.20 2.03 -10.25
N SER A 169 16.94 2.31 -11.32
CA SER A 169 17.77 3.52 -11.41
C SER A 169 16.92 4.81 -11.40
N LEU A 170 15.73 4.77 -11.99
CA LEU A 170 14.80 5.89 -12.02
C LEU A 170 14.16 6.11 -10.64
N LEU A 171 13.76 5.04 -9.95
CA LEU A 171 13.24 5.13 -8.58
C LEU A 171 14.28 5.65 -7.60
N GLU A 172 15.52 5.18 -7.69
CA GLU A 172 16.61 5.68 -6.85
C GLU A 172 16.92 7.14 -7.15
N SER A 173 16.88 7.55 -8.42
CA SER A 173 17.05 8.95 -8.82
C SER A 173 15.91 9.84 -8.31
N LEU A 174 14.67 9.35 -8.31
CA LEU A 174 13.51 10.07 -7.76
C LEU A 174 13.61 10.21 -6.24
N ARG A 175 14.03 9.15 -5.54
CA ARG A 175 14.24 9.14 -4.09
C ARG A 175 15.31 10.17 -3.68
N GLN A 176 16.43 10.21 -4.39
CA GLN A 176 17.51 11.17 -4.13
C GLN A 176 17.10 12.61 -4.46
N GLY A 177 16.31 12.81 -5.52
CA GLY A 177 15.74 14.12 -5.86
C GLY A 177 14.89 14.70 -4.74
N GLN A 178 13.99 13.90 -4.14
CA GLN A 178 13.14 14.37 -3.03
C GLN A 178 13.92 14.63 -1.74
N GLN A 179 15.02 13.93 -1.51
CA GLN A 179 15.88 14.18 -0.35
C GLN A 179 16.67 15.49 -0.51
N SER A 180 17.15 15.78 -1.73
CA SER A 180 17.86 17.03 -2.02
C SER A 180 16.97 18.27 -1.97
N GLU A 181 15.73 18.22 -2.47
CA GLU A 181 14.78 19.36 -2.37
C GLU A 181 14.37 19.64 -0.92
N ASN A 182 14.26 18.61 -0.08
CA ASN A 182 13.97 18.77 1.34
C ASN A 182 15.17 19.36 2.10
N ASP A 183 16.39 18.96 1.75
CA ASP A 183 17.62 19.51 2.35
C ASP A 183 17.86 20.97 1.90
N GLU A 184 17.65 21.31 0.64
CA GLU A 184 17.77 22.71 0.16
C GLU A 184 16.75 23.63 0.85
N ARG A 185 15.50 23.17 1.03
CA ARG A 185 14.49 23.94 1.78
C ARG A 185 14.84 24.08 3.26
N LEU A 186 15.48 23.08 3.86
CA LEU A 186 16.00 23.13 5.23
C LEU A 186 17.19 24.11 5.33
N TYR A 187 18.09 24.13 4.35
CA TYR A 187 19.20 25.08 4.30
C TYR A 187 18.72 26.53 4.09
N ASP A 188 17.77 26.78 3.19
CA ASP A 188 17.18 28.11 2.99
C ASP A 188 16.38 28.57 4.22
N PHE A 189 15.68 27.66 4.91
CA PHE A 189 14.95 27.97 6.14
C PHE A 189 15.89 28.29 7.33
N LEU A 190 17.01 27.57 7.44
CA LEU A 190 17.97 27.74 8.54
C LEU A 190 18.98 28.88 8.29
N PHE A 191 19.30 29.18 7.03
CA PHE A 191 20.41 30.08 6.68
C PHE A 191 20.10 31.11 5.59
N GLY A 192 18.94 31.05 4.90
CA GLY A 192 18.57 31.94 3.78
C GLY A 192 18.16 33.36 4.16
N GLY A 193 18.33 33.76 5.43
CA GLY A 193 17.98 35.10 5.94
C GLY A 193 19.17 36.05 6.05
N LEU A 194 20.05 36.15 5.04
CA LEU A 194 21.10 37.18 4.98
C LEU A 194 21.34 37.65 3.54
N THR A 195 20.37 38.35 2.95
CA THR A 195 20.66 39.25 1.83
C THR A 195 21.25 40.54 2.39
N ASN A 196 22.54 40.76 2.12
CA ASN A 196 23.21 42.03 2.33
C ASN A 196 22.56 43.09 1.44
N ASP A 197 21.78 43.99 2.05
CA ASP A 197 21.65 45.35 1.53
C ASP A 197 22.95 46.08 1.85
N GLU A 198 23.76 46.38 0.84
CA GLU A 198 24.59 47.59 0.84
C GLU A 198 25.11 47.95 -0.58
N ASN A 199 24.72 49.17 -0.98
CA ASN A 199 25.11 50.02 -2.12
C ASN A 199 24.57 49.74 -3.53
#